data_AF-A0A0F5P6P8-F1
#
_entry.id   AF-A0A0F5P6P8-F1
#
_cell.length_a   1.000
_cell.length_b   1.000
_cell.length_c   1.000
_cell.angle_alpha   90.00
_cell.angle_beta   90.00
_cell.angle_gamma   90.00
#
_symmetry.space_group_name_H-M   'P 1'
#
loop_
_entity.id
_entity.type
_entity.pdbx_description
1 polymer ?
#
loop_
_entity_poly.entity_id
_entity_poly.type
_entity_poly.pdbx_seq_one_letter_code
_entity_poly.pdbx_strand_id
1 'polypeptide(L)'
;MQNLSMKRRDILSGAAALTAGLAFGPFRPAAAATGDASSAAITKPIPSTGERLPVIGLGTNQYGVQTAEEMTALQEVLEQMVKLGGSVVDTARGYGRSEEVIGDLLRRMGNRDRFFLSTKTPIRGELDAPDVEVRTSLDRLKVDRVDLMLIHNLHGMDALMPALIRAKSKGRTRYIGMSTSTDDQYEGQMAGMRRYPLDFIQVDYSIANRSAADRVLPLAQERGMAVLVNVPFGGRRDAAAIFGRVANKPLPSFAADIGAASWAQFFLKYVVSHPAVTVAIPGTTKVKHLVDNQGAGRGRLPDAAMRREMERYWDSM
;
A
#
# COMPACT_ATOMS: atom_id res chain seq x y z
N MET A 1 57.68 -10.44 38.30
CA MET A 1 58.82 -11.31 37.99
C MET A 1 58.54 -12.68 38.58
N GLN A 2 58.72 -13.74 37.77
CA GLN A 2 58.61 -15.20 38.07
C GLN A 2 57.20 -15.74 38.40
N ASN A 3 56.71 -16.90 37.94
CA ASN A 3 57.00 -17.83 36.83
C ASN A 3 55.72 -18.71 36.74
N LEU A 4 55.03 -18.78 35.59
CA LEU A 4 54.93 -19.93 34.68
C LEU A 4 54.45 -21.30 35.23
N SER A 5 53.34 -21.78 34.61
CA SER A 5 53.15 -23.14 34.05
C SER A 5 52.36 -24.22 34.84
N MET A 6 51.10 -24.42 34.38
CA MET A 6 50.40 -25.67 34.00
C MET A 6 50.62 -27.00 34.76
N LYS A 7 49.51 -27.73 35.05
CA LYS A 7 49.00 -28.86 34.22
C LYS A 7 47.74 -29.55 34.80
N ARG A 8 46.96 -30.10 33.87
CA ARG A 8 45.73 -30.93 33.98
C ARG A 8 45.97 -32.30 34.65
N ARG A 9 44.92 -32.86 35.28
CA ARG A 9 44.48 -34.28 35.36
C ARG A 9 43.25 -34.35 36.28
N ASP A 10 42.04 -34.52 35.75
CA ASP A 10 41.33 -35.79 35.45
C ASP A 10 40.50 -36.35 36.63
N ILE A 11 39.18 -36.33 36.42
CA ILE A 11 38.22 -37.44 36.60
C ILE A 11 37.59 -37.69 37.99
N LEU A 12 36.29 -37.35 38.03
CA LEU A 12 35.10 -38.03 38.58
C LEU A 12 35.17 -38.75 39.94
N SER A 13 34.23 -38.40 40.82
CA SER A 13 33.38 -39.34 41.56
C SER A 13 32.15 -38.61 42.12
N GLY A 14 30.96 -39.12 41.83
CA GLY A 14 29.70 -38.56 42.31
C GLY A 14 29.33 -39.03 43.72
N ALA A 15 28.50 -38.24 44.39
CA ALA A 15 27.58 -38.71 45.42
C ALA A 15 26.41 -37.72 45.53
N ALA A 16 25.21 -38.27 45.44
CA ALA A 16 23.93 -37.56 45.54
C ALA A 16 23.59 -37.22 46.99
N ALA A 17 22.93 -36.08 47.22
CA ALA A 17 22.07 -35.88 48.38
C ALA A 17 21.04 -34.75 48.15
N LEU A 18 19.79 -35.20 47.96
CA LEU A 18 18.51 -34.64 48.46
C LEU A 18 18.40 -33.13 48.75
N THR A 19 17.58 -32.44 47.95
CA THR A 19 16.75 -31.32 48.43
C THR A 19 15.33 -31.46 47.93
N ALA A 20 14.40 -31.35 48.88
CA ALA A 20 12.97 -31.59 48.79
C ALA A 20 12.25 -30.69 47.76
N GLY A 21 11.25 -31.27 47.10
CA GLY A 21 10.42 -30.61 46.11
C GLY A 21 9.45 -29.61 46.72
N LEU A 22 9.51 -28.37 46.22
CA LEU A 22 8.37 -27.46 46.17
C LEU A 22 7.86 -27.49 44.73
N ALA A 23 6.69 -28.10 44.53
CA ALA A 23 6.01 -28.17 43.25
C ALA A 23 5.43 -26.78 42.90
N PHE A 24 6.24 -25.93 42.28
CA PHE A 24 5.74 -24.84 41.45
C PHE A 24 5.44 -25.42 40.07
N GLY A 25 4.18 -25.79 39.84
CA GLY A 25 3.69 -26.08 38.50
C GLY A 25 3.93 -24.86 37.58
N PRO A 26 4.22 -25.06 36.29
CA PRO A 26 4.45 -23.94 35.40
C PRO A 26 3.18 -23.10 35.33
N PHE A 27 3.28 -21.86 35.82
CA PHE A 27 2.33 -20.81 35.56
C PHE A 27 2.27 -20.63 34.04
N ARG A 28 1.29 -21.27 33.39
CA ARG A 28 0.95 -20.97 32.01
C ARG A 28 0.35 -19.58 32.02
N PRO A 29 0.96 -18.57 31.39
CA PRO A 29 0.26 -17.31 31.21
C PRO A 29 -0.99 -17.62 30.39
N ALA A 30 -2.15 -17.18 30.90
CA ALA A 30 -3.39 -17.22 30.17
C ALA A 30 -3.15 -16.59 28.80
N ALA A 31 -3.55 -17.31 27.74
CA ALA A 31 -3.48 -16.82 26.38
C ALA A 31 -4.21 -15.48 26.29
N ALA A 32 -3.43 -14.40 26.24
CA ALA A 32 -3.94 -13.07 25.96
C ALA A 32 -4.30 -13.01 24.48
N ALA A 33 -5.56 -12.70 24.22
CA ALA A 33 -6.14 -12.32 22.94
C ALA A 33 -6.02 -13.35 21.80
N THR A 34 -6.99 -14.25 21.72
CA THR A 34 -7.54 -14.65 20.41
C THR A 34 -8.31 -13.44 19.85
N GLY A 35 -7.60 -12.40 19.43
CA GLY A 35 -8.12 -11.51 18.41
C GLY A 35 -8.30 -12.36 17.17
N ASP A 36 -9.53 -12.48 16.68
CA ASP A 36 -9.87 -13.29 15.52
C ASP A 36 -8.88 -12.96 14.40
N ALA A 37 -8.07 -13.94 13.97
CA ALA A 37 -7.10 -13.77 12.89
C ALA A 37 -7.79 -13.31 11.57
N SER A 38 -9.12 -13.49 11.49
CA SER A 38 -10.00 -12.96 10.44
C SER A 38 -10.11 -11.41 10.44
N SER A 39 -9.86 -10.74 11.56
CA SER A 39 -10.08 -9.29 11.75
C SER A 39 -8.88 -8.40 11.38
N ALA A 40 -7.67 -8.96 11.38
CA ALA A 40 -6.45 -8.22 11.12
C ALA A 40 -6.35 -7.81 9.64
N ALA A 41 -5.85 -6.60 9.38
CA ALA A 41 -5.60 -6.15 8.02
C ALA A 41 -4.53 -7.03 7.36
N ILE A 42 -4.82 -7.54 6.18
CA ILE A 42 -3.87 -8.24 5.33
C ILE A 42 -2.81 -7.23 4.92
N THR A 43 -1.55 -7.62 5.09
CA THR A 43 -0.40 -6.82 4.68
C THR A 43 0.47 -7.58 3.71
N LYS A 44 1.14 -6.87 2.80
CA LYS A 44 2.13 -7.41 1.86
C LYS A 44 3.46 -6.67 1.98
N PRO A 45 4.60 -7.35 1.78
CA PRO A 45 5.90 -6.71 1.87
C PRO A 45 6.16 -5.83 0.64
N ILE A 46 6.88 -4.73 0.86
CA ILE A 46 7.65 -4.03 -0.16
C ILE A 46 8.87 -4.92 -0.45
N PRO A 47 9.06 -5.45 -1.68
CA PRO A 47 10.10 -6.46 -1.90
C PRO A 47 11.53 -5.98 -1.62
N SER A 48 11.82 -4.69 -1.82
CA SER A 48 13.16 -4.14 -1.62
C SER A 48 13.59 -4.04 -0.14
N THR A 49 12.65 -4.06 0.82
CA THR A 49 12.97 -3.85 2.25
C THR A 49 12.28 -4.81 3.21
N GLY A 50 11.20 -5.48 2.80
CA GLY A 50 10.37 -6.31 3.66
C GLY A 50 9.38 -5.54 4.55
N GLU A 51 9.40 -4.20 4.54
CA GLU A 51 8.38 -3.38 5.20
C GLU A 51 6.99 -3.76 4.71
N ARG A 52 6.01 -3.91 5.60
CA ARG A 52 4.69 -4.41 5.24
C ARG A 52 3.67 -3.29 5.16
N LEU A 53 2.92 -3.23 4.07
CA LEU A 53 1.82 -2.30 3.86
C LEU A 53 0.48 -3.02 3.92
N PRO A 54 -0.57 -2.42 4.54
CA PRO A 54 -1.94 -2.87 4.35
C PRO A 54 -2.29 -2.91 2.86
N VAL A 55 -2.99 -3.96 2.42
CA VAL A 55 -3.31 -4.14 1.00
C VAL A 55 -4.37 -3.16 0.48
N ILE A 56 -5.05 -2.43 1.36
CA ILE A 56 -5.98 -1.36 1.01
C ILE A 56 -5.49 -0.02 1.56
N GLY A 57 -5.16 0.90 0.65
CA GLY A 57 -4.85 2.28 0.93
C GLY A 57 -6.00 3.22 0.57
N LEU A 58 -5.66 4.50 0.39
CA LEU A 58 -6.58 5.58 0.08
C LEU A 58 -5.99 6.48 -1.01
N GLY A 59 -6.69 6.60 -2.14
CA GLY A 59 -6.39 7.60 -3.17
C GLY A 59 -7.08 8.94 -2.88
N THR A 60 -6.41 10.07 -3.10
CA THR A 60 -6.90 11.38 -2.67
C THR A 60 -7.23 12.36 -3.81
N ASN A 61 -7.51 11.85 -5.02
CA ASN A 61 -7.82 12.70 -6.19
C ASN A 61 -9.08 13.58 -6.08
N GLN A 62 -9.82 13.51 -4.97
CA GLN A 62 -10.97 14.36 -4.64
C GLN A 62 -10.75 15.20 -3.36
N TYR A 63 -9.52 15.31 -2.88
CA TYR A 63 -9.21 15.98 -1.61
C TYR A 63 -8.78 17.45 -1.81
N GLY A 64 -8.84 17.98 -3.05
CA GLY A 64 -8.57 19.39 -3.34
C GLY A 64 -9.69 20.34 -2.92
N VAL A 65 -10.20 20.18 -1.69
CA VAL A 65 -11.34 20.91 -1.13
C VAL A 65 -10.94 22.28 -0.59
N GLN A 66 -11.93 23.12 -0.25
CA GLN A 66 -11.68 24.50 0.22
C GLN A 66 -12.44 24.86 1.50
N THR A 67 -13.57 24.21 1.77
CA THR A 67 -14.42 24.58 2.91
C THR A 67 -13.97 23.89 4.20
N ALA A 68 -14.25 24.51 5.35
CA ALA A 68 -13.96 23.92 6.65
C ALA A 68 -14.76 22.64 6.92
N GLU A 69 -15.99 22.56 6.41
CA GLU A 69 -16.85 21.38 6.49
C GLU A 69 -16.25 20.20 5.72
N GLU A 70 -15.84 20.41 4.46
CA GLU A 70 -15.17 19.37 3.68
C GLU A 70 -13.86 18.93 4.36
N MET A 71 -13.06 19.87 4.86
CA MET A 71 -11.83 19.55 5.59
C MET A 71 -12.12 18.66 6.82
N THR A 72 -13.19 18.95 7.57
CA THR A 72 -13.60 18.16 8.73
C THR A 72 -14.01 16.75 8.31
N ALA A 73 -14.82 16.63 7.25
CA ALA A 73 -15.21 15.32 6.72
C ALA A 73 -14.01 14.48 6.25
N LEU A 74 -13.02 15.10 5.60
CA LEU A 74 -11.79 14.42 5.19
C LEU A 74 -10.91 14.03 6.39
N GLN A 75 -10.88 14.84 7.44
CA GLN A 75 -10.20 14.50 8.70
C GLN A 75 -10.81 13.23 9.31
N GLU A 76 -12.13 13.15 9.40
CA GLU A 76 -12.85 11.98 9.92
C GLU A 76 -12.52 10.71 9.14
N VAL A 77 -12.37 10.82 7.81
CA VAL A 77 -11.93 9.68 6.97
C VAL A 77 -10.54 9.23 7.37
N LEU A 78 -9.57 10.14 7.49
CA LEU A 78 -8.19 9.78 7.88
C LEU A 78 -8.12 9.21 9.31
N GLU A 79 -8.89 9.76 10.25
CA GLU A 79 -8.97 9.25 11.62
C GLU A 79 -9.56 7.85 11.66
N GLN A 80 -10.64 7.62 10.91
CA GLN A 80 -11.24 6.30 10.81
C GLN A 80 -10.29 5.30 10.14
N MET A 81 -9.50 5.73 9.15
CA MET A 81 -8.51 4.88 8.50
C MET A 81 -7.48 4.35 9.50
N VAL A 82 -6.98 5.22 10.38
CA VAL A 82 -6.04 4.84 11.46
C VAL A 82 -6.70 3.85 12.42
N LYS A 83 -7.95 4.09 12.84
CA LYS A 83 -8.70 3.16 13.72
C LYS A 83 -8.89 1.78 13.10
N LEU A 84 -9.00 1.71 11.77
CA LEU A 84 -9.10 0.46 11.01
C LEU A 84 -7.74 -0.16 10.68
N GLY A 85 -6.62 0.38 11.16
CA GLY A 85 -5.27 -0.13 10.89
C GLY A 85 -4.78 0.13 9.46
N GLY A 86 -5.45 1.01 8.70
CA GLY A 86 -4.98 1.47 7.40
C GLY A 86 -3.89 2.54 7.56
N SER A 87 -2.97 2.61 6.59
CA SER A 87 -1.85 3.57 6.65
C SER A 87 -1.39 4.13 5.30
N VAL A 88 -1.80 3.59 4.16
CA VAL A 88 -1.30 4.05 2.84
C VAL A 88 -2.17 5.17 2.27
N VAL A 89 -1.63 6.38 2.14
CA VAL A 89 -2.29 7.55 1.53
C VAL A 89 -1.52 7.97 0.28
N ASP A 90 -2.21 8.02 -0.86
CA ASP A 90 -1.63 8.39 -2.15
C ASP A 90 -2.28 9.65 -2.72
N THR A 91 -1.46 10.68 -2.91
CA THR A 91 -1.83 11.96 -3.53
C THR A 91 -0.97 12.23 -4.76
N ALA A 92 -1.10 13.41 -5.36
CA ALA A 92 -0.23 13.89 -6.43
C ALA A 92 -0.29 15.40 -6.54
N ARG A 93 0.78 16.01 -7.06
CA ARG A 93 0.82 17.44 -7.40
C ARG A 93 -0.28 17.88 -8.35
N GLY A 94 -0.71 16.98 -9.24
CA GLY A 94 -1.79 17.24 -10.20
C GLY A 94 -3.20 17.24 -9.62
N TYR A 95 -3.40 16.87 -8.36
CA TYR A 95 -4.73 16.71 -7.75
C TYR A 95 -5.25 17.98 -7.09
N GLY A 96 -5.22 19.11 -7.82
CA GLY A 96 -5.62 20.42 -7.28
C GLY A 96 -4.87 20.74 -5.98
N ARG A 97 -5.61 21.06 -4.91
CA ARG A 97 -5.07 21.37 -3.58
C ARG A 97 -4.86 20.14 -2.67
N SER A 98 -4.87 18.93 -3.22
CA SER A 98 -4.87 17.71 -2.39
C SER A 98 -3.59 17.56 -1.56
N GLU A 99 -2.42 17.97 -2.05
CA GLU A 99 -1.19 17.93 -1.23
C GLU A 99 -1.29 18.87 -0.03
N GLU A 100 -1.74 20.11 -0.24
CA GLU A 100 -1.90 21.09 0.83
C GLU A 100 -2.92 20.66 1.87
N VAL A 101 -4.06 20.12 1.42
CA VAL A 101 -5.12 19.61 2.29
C VAL A 101 -4.63 18.43 3.13
N ILE A 102 -3.99 17.44 2.51
CA ILE A 102 -3.44 16.29 3.26
C ILE A 102 -2.40 16.77 4.27
N GLY A 103 -1.51 17.68 3.89
CA GLY A 103 -0.53 18.26 4.80
C GLY A 103 -1.16 18.96 6.01
N ASP A 104 -2.21 19.76 5.78
CA ASP A 104 -2.96 20.42 6.86
C ASP A 104 -3.64 19.42 7.80
N LEU A 105 -4.27 18.38 7.25
CA LEU A 105 -4.95 17.37 8.04
C LEU A 105 -3.96 16.57 8.89
N LEU A 106 -2.86 16.09 8.31
CA LEU A 106 -1.83 15.34 9.03
C LEU A 106 -1.20 16.17 10.17
N ARG A 107 -1.02 17.48 9.94
CA ARG A 107 -0.53 18.40 10.98
C ARG A 107 -1.56 18.61 12.11
N ARG A 108 -2.83 18.82 11.77
CA ARG A 108 -3.92 18.96 12.76
C ARG A 108 -4.06 17.72 13.63
N MET A 109 -3.96 16.54 13.01
CA MET A 109 -4.07 15.25 13.69
C MET A 109 -2.78 14.85 14.44
N GLY A 110 -1.65 15.52 14.17
CA GLY A 110 -0.36 15.23 14.82
C GLY A 110 0.17 13.82 14.58
N ASN A 111 -0.17 13.20 13.44
CA ASN A 111 0.01 11.77 13.22
C ASN A 111 0.65 11.39 11.88
N ARG A 112 1.45 12.28 11.29
CA ARG A 112 2.18 12.03 10.03
C ARG A 112 2.87 10.66 10.01
N ASP A 113 3.52 10.26 11.10
CA ASP A 113 4.26 9.00 11.20
C ASP A 113 3.37 7.75 11.20
N ARG A 114 2.05 7.90 11.31
CA ARG A 114 1.10 6.79 11.17
C ARG A 114 0.86 6.36 9.73
N PHE A 115 1.21 7.20 8.77
CA PHE A 115 0.91 7.00 7.37
C PHE A 115 2.15 6.70 6.54
N PHE A 116 1.99 5.78 5.60
CA PHE A 116 2.82 5.68 4.41
C PHE A 116 2.27 6.69 3.39
N LEU A 117 2.96 7.82 3.23
CA LEU A 117 2.52 8.92 2.38
C LEU A 117 3.22 8.86 1.02
N SER A 118 2.42 8.70 -0.04
CA SER A 118 2.86 8.70 -1.43
C SER A 118 2.42 9.99 -2.13
N THR A 119 3.31 10.61 -2.91
CA THR A 119 2.95 11.67 -3.85
C THR A 119 3.69 11.50 -5.19
N LYS A 120 3.37 12.37 -6.15
CA LYS A 120 3.88 12.31 -7.51
C LYS A 120 4.25 13.68 -8.03
N THR A 121 5.26 13.72 -8.89
CA THR A 121 5.71 14.90 -9.64
C THR A 121 4.59 15.46 -10.55
N PRO A 122 4.77 16.64 -11.19
CA PRO A 122 3.80 17.13 -12.16
C PRO A 122 3.47 16.08 -13.24
N ILE A 123 2.20 16.03 -13.65
CA ILE A 123 1.71 15.10 -14.67
C ILE A 123 1.91 15.61 -16.11
N ARG A 124 2.16 16.92 -16.26
CA ARG A 124 2.31 17.63 -17.54
C ARG A 124 2.84 19.05 -17.30
N GLY A 125 3.10 19.76 -18.39
CA GLY A 125 3.56 21.15 -18.37
C GLY A 125 5.08 21.26 -18.38
N GLU A 126 5.56 22.49 -18.45
CA GLU A 126 6.99 22.78 -18.30
C GLU A 126 7.46 22.35 -16.91
N LEU A 127 8.67 21.80 -16.86
CA LEU A 127 9.30 21.37 -15.61
C LEU A 127 10.24 22.48 -15.14
N ASP A 128 10.17 22.77 -13.85
CA ASP A 128 11.21 23.50 -13.16
C ASP A 128 12.47 22.63 -13.05
N ALA A 129 13.51 23.18 -12.40
CA ALA A 129 14.68 22.40 -12.02
C ALA A 129 14.25 21.12 -11.25
N PRO A 130 14.74 19.92 -11.62
CA PRO A 130 14.25 18.66 -11.03
C PRO A 130 14.25 18.58 -9.49
N ASP A 131 15.23 19.19 -8.80
CA ASP A 131 15.26 19.24 -7.34
C ASP A 131 14.23 20.21 -6.73
N VAL A 132 13.78 21.23 -7.50
CA VAL A 132 12.65 22.08 -7.13
C VAL A 132 11.36 21.28 -7.23
N GLU A 133 11.20 20.46 -8.26
CA GLU A 133 10.00 19.65 -8.47
C GLU A 133 9.70 18.72 -7.28
N VAL A 134 10.73 18.06 -6.75
CA VAL A 134 10.61 17.23 -5.55
C VAL A 134 10.25 18.06 -4.32
N ARG A 135 10.91 19.21 -4.14
CA ARG A 135 10.79 20.04 -2.94
C ARG A 135 9.42 20.68 -2.81
N THR A 136 8.83 21.20 -3.89
CA THR A 136 7.50 21.84 -3.78
C THR A 136 6.43 20.87 -3.28
N SER A 137 6.49 19.58 -3.65
CA SER A 137 5.53 18.60 -3.14
C SER A 137 5.70 18.38 -1.62
N LEU A 138 6.94 18.38 -1.12
CA LEU A 138 7.23 18.35 0.33
C LEU A 138 6.70 19.61 1.03
N ASP A 139 6.93 20.79 0.43
CA ASP A 139 6.47 22.07 0.96
C ASP A 139 4.94 22.15 1.03
N ARG A 140 4.25 21.70 -0.04
CA ARG A 140 2.77 21.62 -0.08
C ARG A 140 2.23 20.68 0.98
N LEU A 141 2.83 19.49 1.09
CA LEU A 141 2.48 18.50 2.12
C LEU A 141 2.90 18.93 3.53
N LYS A 142 3.73 19.97 3.67
CA LYS A 142 4.27 20.48 4.95
C LYS A 142 5.00 19.39 5.72
N VAL A 143 5.81 18.58 5.01
CA VAL A 143 6.60 17.49 5.58
C VAL A 143 8.04 17.56 5.09
N ASP A 144 8.98 17.11 5.92
CA ASP A 144 10.39 17.01 5.49
C ASP A 144 10.64 15.80 4.58
N ARG A 145 9.75 14.80 4.66
CA ARG A 145 9.88 13.51 3.97
C ARG A 145 8.54 12.88 3.61
N VAL A 146 8.46 12.31 2.42
CA VAL A 146 7.42 11.35 2.02
C VAL A 146 7.94 9.93 2.07
N ASP A 147 7.05 8.95 2.15
CA ASP A 147 7.46 7.54 2.09
C ASP A 147 7.74 7.13 0.64
N LEU A 148 6.92 7.58 -0.31
CA LEU A 148 7.07 7.27 -1.72
C LEU A 148 6.93 8.54 -2.58
N MET A 149 7.86 8.72 -3.52
CA MET A 149 7.78 9.74 -4.57
C MET A 149 7.76 9.06 -5.94
N LEU A 150 6.73 9.34 -6.74
CA LEU A 150 6.53 8.75 -8.07
C LEU A 150 6.72 9.80 -9.17
N ILE A 151 7.28 9.38 -10.30
CA ILE A 151 7.12 10.14 -11.56
C ILE A 151 5.72 9.91 -12.11
N HIS A 152 4.96 10.98 -12.34
CA HIS A 152 3.55 10.88 -12.74
C HIS A 152 3.37 10.73 -14.26
N ASN A 153 2.69 9.68 -14.72
CA ASN A 153 2.39 9.38 -16.13
C ASN A 153 3.61 9.48 -17.05
N LEU A 154 4.76 9.06 -16.53
CA LEU A 154 6.07 9.10 -17.20
C LEU A 154 6.54 10.52 -17.62
N HIS A 155 5.84 11.57 -17.19
CA HIS A 155 6.15 12.95 -17.57
C HIS A 155 7.51 13.36 -17.02
N GLY A 156 8.42 13.74 -17.92
CA GLY A 156 9.77 14.14 -17.55
C GLY A 156 10.62 13.02 -16.94
N MET A 157 10.31 11.75 -17.19
CA MET A 157 10.95 10.61 -16.53
C MET A 157 12.47 10.71 -16.46
N ASP A 158 13.12 10.93 -17.61
CA ASP A 158 14.58 10.99 -17.71
C ASP A 158 15.17 12.22 -17.00
N ALA A 159 14.46 13.34 -17.00
CA ALA A 159 14.90 14.58 -16.36
C ALA A 159 14.73 14.54 -14.83
N LEU A 160 13.65 13.93 -14.33
CA LEU A 160 13.29 13.94 -12.92
C LEU A 160 13.90 12.76 -12.14
N MET A 161 14.13 11.61 -12.77
CA MET A 161 14.63 10.42 -12.07
C MET A 161 15.95 10.65 -11.31
N PRO A 162 16.96 11.35 -11.87
CA PRO A 162 18.17 11.67 -11.11
C PRO A 162 17.90 12.48 -9.83
N ALA A 163 16.90 13.37 -9.84
CA ALA A 163 16.52 14.12 -8.65
C ALA A 163 15.78 13.26 -7.61
N LEU A 164 14.92 12.33 -8.05
CA LEU A 164 14.30 11.34 -7.15
C LEU A 164 15.36 10.45 -6.47
N ILE A 165 16.36 9.98 -7.21
CA ILE A 165 17.48 9.20 -6.67
C ILE A 165 18.26 10.02 -5.63
N ARG A 166 18.59 11.29 -5.94
CA ARG A 166 19.24 12.20 -4.97
C ARG A 166 18.35 12.50 -3.75
N ALA A 167 17.04 12.62 -3.93
CA ALA A 167 16.10 12.84 -2.85
C ALA A 167 16.06 11.63 -1.90
N LYS A 168 16.06 10.41 -2.45
CA LYS A 168 16.16 9.17 -1.68
C LYS A 168 17.48 9.11 -0.90
N SER A 169 18.61 9.40 -1.54
CA SER A 169 19.92 9.38 -0.87
C SER A 169 20.04 10.44 0.23
N LYS A 170 19.32 11.57 0.12
CA LYS A 170 19.23 12.63 1.13
C LYS A 170 18.14 12.38 2.19
N GLY A 171 17.44 11.24 2.14
CA GLY A 171 16.39 10.90 3.09
C GLY A 171 15.08 11.70 2.95
N ARG A 172 14.89 12.44 1.84
CA ARG A 172 13.66 13.21 1.55
C ARG A 172 12.51 12.35 1.02
N THR A 173 12.83 11.17 0.51
CA THR A 173 11.87 10.10 0.25
C THR A 173 12.47 8.76 0.67
N ARG A 174 11.64 7.80 1.12
CA ARG A 174 12.14 6.45 1.48
C ARG A 174 12.21 5.56 0.24
N TYR A 175 11.25 5.72 -0.67
CA TYR A 175 11.09 4.93 -1.89
C TYR A 175 10.87 5.83 -3.11
N ILE A 176 11.21 5.33 -4.29
CA ILE A 176 10.97 5.99 -5.57
C ILE A 176 10.28 5.04 -6.55
N GLY A 177 9.54 5.62 -7.49
CA GLY A 177 8.87 4.84 -8.52
C GLY A 177 8.34 5.70 -9.66
N MET A 178 7.46 5.10 -10.46
CA MET A 178 6.72 5.79 -11.52
C MET A 178 5.28 5.29 -11.60
N SER A 179 4.39 6.13 -12.11
CA SER A 179 3.00 5.79 -12.32
C SER A 179 2.60 5.92 -13.79
N THR A 180 1.61 5.14 -14.18
CA THR A 180 0.73 5.45 -15.31
C THR A 180 -0.68 4.95 -15.01
N SER A 181 -1.67 5.51 -15.69
CA SER A 181 -3.08 5.08 -15.62
C SER A 181 -3.64 4.72 -16.99
N THR A 182 -2.78 4.57 -18.01
CA THR A 182 -3.21 4.34 -19.38
C THR A 182 -2.37 3.26 -20.04
N ASP A 183 -3.06 2.33 -20.73
CA ASP A 183 -2.43 1.14 -21.31
C ASP A 183 -1.41 1.48 -22.40
N ASP A 184 -1.61 2.58 -23.14
CA ASP A 184 -0.72 3.07 -24.18
C ASP A 184 0.68 3.47 -23.66
N GLN A 185 0.80 3.74 -22.35
CA GLN A 185 2.06 4.07 -21.70
C GLN A 185 2.82 2.86 -21.16
N TYR A 186 2.26 1.64 -21.21
CA TYR A 186 2.91 0.47 -20.58
C TYR A 186 4.25 0.10 -21.19
N GLU A 187 4.46 0.27 -22.51
CA GLU A 187 5.79 0.05 -23.10
C GLU A 187 6.83 1.03 -22.51
N GLY A 188 6.46 2.30 -22.38
CA GLY A 188 7.30 3.32 -21.75
C GLY A 188 7.57 3.02 -20.28
N GLN A 189 6.55 2.59 -19.54
CA GLN A 189 6.69 2.21 -18.13
C GLN A 189 7.63 1.01 -17.97
N MET A 190 7.46 -0.04 -18.78
CA MET A 190 8.33 -1.22 -18.75
C MET A 190 9.78 -0.88 -19.15
N ALA A 191 9.99 0.03 -20.10
CA ALA A 191 11.32 0.54 -20.41
C ALA A 191 11.95 1.26 -19.20
N GLY A 192 11.17 2.11 -18.52
CA GLY A 192 11.58 2.77 -17.27
C GLY A 192 11.91 1.78 -16.15
N MET A 193 11.09 0.74 -15.96
CA MET A 193 11.32 -0.32 -14.98
C MET A 193 12.64 -1.08 -15.20
N ARG A 194 13.05 -1.26 -16.46
CA ARG A 194 14.33 -1.92 -16.78
C ARG A 194 15.53 -1.00 -16.62
N ARG A 195 15.33 0.30 -16.82
CA ARG A 195 16.40 1.32 -16.85
C ARG A 195 16.75 1.88 -15.49
N TYR A 196 15.77 2.03 -14.58
CA TYR A 196 15.92 2.78 -13.34
C TYR A 196 15.77 1.92 -12.08
N PRO A 197 16.41 2.30 -10.96
CA PRO A 197 16.38 1.55 -9.71
C PRO A 197 15.08 1.85 -8.91
N LEU A 198 13.93 1.43 -9.44
CA LEU A 198 12.63 1.70 -8.84
C LEU A 198 12.34 0.73 -7.69
N ASP A 199 11.70 1.24 -6.63
CA ASP A 199 11.11 0.41 -5.57
C ASP A 199 9.64 0.09 -5.86
N PHE A 200 8.94 1.00 -6.55
CA PHE A 200 7.51 0.92 -6.83
C PHE A 200 7.19 1.19 -8.29
N ILE A 201 6.11 0.57 -8.75
CA ILE A 201 5.31 1.07 -9.86
C ILE A 201 3.87 1.31 -9.39
N GLN A 202 3.21 2.29 -9.98
CA GLN A 202 1.77 2.48 -9.87
C GLN A 202 1.11 2.28 -11.24
N VAL A 203 0.05 1.46 -11.29
CA VAL A 203 -0.57 1.02 -12.54
C VAL A 203 -2.09 0.87 -12.39
N ASP A 204 -2.84 1.12 -13.47
CA ASP A 204 -4.25 0.76 -13.58
C ASP A 204 -4.38 -0.77 -13.61
N TYR A 205 -5.17 -1.30 -12.68
CA TYR A 205 -5.59 -2.69 -12.71
C TYR A 205 -6.93 -2.85 -12.00
N SER A 206 -7.88 -3.50 -12.67
CA SER A 206 -9.19 -3.82 -12.13
C SER A 206 -9.75 -5.07 -12.79
N ILE A 207 -10.93 -5.53 -12.36
CA ILE A 207 -11.61 -6.63 -13.07
C ILE A 207 -12.06 -6.21 -14.48
N ALA A 208 -12.26 -4.90 -14.70
CA ALA A 208 -12.66 -4.34 -15.98
C ALA A 208 -11.48 -3.97 -16.89
N ASN A 209 -10.32 -3.63 -16.31
CA ASN A 209 -9.06 -3.41 -17.05
C ASN A 209 -7.98 -4.36 -16.52
N ARG A 210 -7.68 -5.40 -17.30
CA ARG A 210 -6.70 -6.44 -16.95
C ARG A 210 -5.36 -6.28 -17.68
N SER A 211 -5.20 -5.29 -18.54
CA SER A 211 -4.05 -5.14 -19.44
C SER A 211 -2.69 -5.14 -18.72
N ALA A 212 -2.61 -4.56 -17.52
CA ALA A 212 -1.38 -4.56 -16.72
C ALA A 212 -0.94 -5.98 -16.32
N ALA A 213 -1.86 -6.94 -16.15
CA ALA A 213 -1.55 -8.30 -15.73
C ALA A 213 -0.79 -9.10 -16.77
N ASP A 214 -0.88 -8.73 -18.05
CA ASP A 214 -0.22 -9.47 -19.12
C ASP A 214 1.30 -9.30 -19.08
N ARG A 215 1.79 -8.09 -18.78
CA ARG A 215 3.21 -7.74 -18.94
C ARG A 215 3.80 -6.86 -17.85
N VAL A 216 3.06 -5.86 -17.35
CA VAL A 216 3.57 -4.92 -16.34
C VAL A 216 3.70 -5.60 -14.98
N LEU A 217 2.66 -6.29 -14.51
CA LEU A 217 2.67 -6.98 -13.22
C LEU A 217 3.72 -8.11 -13.15
N PRO A 218 3.86 -8.99 -14.17
CA PRO A 218 4.94 -9.98 -14.20
C PRO A 218 6.33 -9.34 -14.14
N LEU A 219 6.57 -8.26 -14.89
CA LEU A 219 7.86 -7.56 -14.87
C LEU A 219 8.13 -6.93 -13.49
N ALA A 220 7.11 -6.39 -12.82
CA ALA A 220 7.27 -5.85 -11.47
C ALA A 220 7.71 -6.94 -10.48
N GLN A 221 7.15 -8.15 -10.59
CA GLN A 221 7.57 -9.28 -9.76
C GLN A 221 9.00 -9.72 -10.08
N GLU A 222 9.35 -9.86 -11.36
CA GLU A 222 10.71 -10.21 -11.81
C GLU A 222 11.74 -9.23 -11.25
N ARG A 223 11.40 -7.93 -11.24
CA ARG A 223 12.30 -6.85 -10.81
C ARG A 223 12.24 -6.52 -9.32
N GLY A 224 11.44 -7.24 -8.54
CA GLY A 224 11.30 -6.98 -7.10
C GLY A 224 10.72 -5.60 -6.79
N MET A 225 9.78 -5.13 -7.61
CA MET A 225 9.09 -3.85 -7.41
C MET A 225 7.76 -4.07 -6.70
N ALA A 226 7.45 -3.21 -5.73
CA ALA A 226 6.12 -3.14 -5.14
C ALA A 226 5.14 -2.52 -6.15
N VAL A 227 3.88 -2.95 -6.10
CA VAL A 227 2.84 -2.47 -7.02
C VAL A 227 1.74 -1.77 -6.24
N LEU A 228 1.54 -0.48 -6.57
CA LEU A 228 0.40 0.31 -6.14
C LEU A 228 -0.65 0.31 -7.26
N VAL A 229 -1.88 -0.14 -6.99
CA VAL A 229 -2.95 -0.14 -7.99
C VAL A 229 -3.82 1.10 -7.82
N ASN A 230 -3.72 2.03 -8.78
CA ASN A 230 -4.66 3.14 -8.89
C ASN A 230 -5.90 2.70 -9.68
N VAL A 231 -6.96 3.50 -9.60
CA VAL A 231 -8.24 3.26 -10.28
C VAL A 231 -8.80 1.82 -10.17
N PRO A 232 -8.76 1.16 -8.99
CA PRO A 232 -9.13 -0.27 -8.85
C PRO A 232 -10.60 -0.59 -9.13
N PHE A 233 -11.41 0.43 -9.41
CA PHE A 233 -12.81 0.33 -9.85
C PHE A 233 -13.00 0.76 -11.32
N GLY A 234 -11.96 0.80 -12.17
CA GLY A 234 -12.07 1.22 -13.58
C GLY A 234 -12.02 2.74 -13.80
N GLY A 235 -11.51 3.53 -12.86
CA GLY A 235 -11.29 4.97 -13.08
C GLY A 235 -12.57 5.83 -13.08
N ARG A 236 -12.47 7.14 -13.33
CA ARG A 236 -13.62 8.06 -13.14
C ARG A 236 -14.76 7.84 -14.13
N ARG A 237 -14.46 7.46 -15.39
CA ARG A 237 -15.49 7.18 -16.40
C ARG A 237 -16.04 5.77 -16.23
N ASP A 238 -15.20 4.80 -15.86
CA ASP A 238 -15.64 3.41 -15.79
C ASP A 238 -15.99 2.91 -14.39
N ALA A 239 -15.76 3.66 -13.30
CA ALA A 239 -16.29 3.30 -11.98
C ALA A 239 -17.81 3.50 -11.89
N ALA A 240 -18.34 4.55 -12.49
CA ALA A 240 -19.79 4.68 -12.68
C ALA A 240 -20.32 3.54 -13.57
N ALA A 241 -19.54 3.11 -14.57
CA ALA A 241 -19.89 1.98 -15.41
C ALA A 241 -19.82 0.63 -14.66
N ILE A 242 -18.79 0.42 -13.82
CA ILE A 242 -18.57 -0.84 -13.10
C ILE A 242 -19.67 -1.07 -12.07
N PHE A 243 -19.93 -0.04 -11.26
CA PHE A 243 -21.00 -0.09 -10.26
C PHE A 243 -22.38 -0.02 -10.92
N GLY A 244 -22.52 0.66 -12.06
CA GLY A 244 -23.75 0.66 -12.87
C GLY A 244 -24.11 -0.74 -13.39
N ARG A 245 -23.13 -1.51 -13.88
CA ARG A 245 -23.34 -2.89 -14.39
C ARG A 245 -23.83 -3.86 -13.30
N VAL A 246 -23.53 -3.56 -12.04
CA VAL A 246 -23.86 -4.43 -10.89
C VAL A 246 -24.87 -3.83 -9.91
N ALA A 247 -25.37 -2.61 -10.14
CA ALA A 247 -26.17 -1.85 -9.17
C ALA A 247 -27.40 -2.62 -8.64
N ASN A 248 -28.04 -3.41 -9.50
CA ASN A 248 -29.24 -4.19 -9.18
C ASN A 248 -28.97 -5.71 -9.14
N LYS A 249 -27.70 -6.12 -9.11
CA LYS A 249 -27.32 -7.54 -9.08
C LYS A 249 -26.88 -7.92 -7.66
N PRO A 250 -27.37 -9.04 -7.09
CA PRO A 250 -26.77 -9.58 -5.89
C PRO A 250 -25.33 -10.00 -6.18
N LEU A 251 -24.50 -10.07 -5.14
CA LEU A 251 -23.20 -10.72 -5.27
C LEU A 251 -23.38 -12.18 -5.73
N PRO A 252 -22.48 -12.71 -6.57
CA PRO A 252 -22.51 -14.13 -6.88
C PRO A 252 -22.28 -14.95 -5.61
N SER A 253 -22.87 -16.14 -5.53
CA SER A 253 -22.82 -16.98 -4.31
C SER A 253 -21.40 -17.27 -3.83
N PHE A 254 -20.46 -17.49 -4.76
CA PHE A 254 -19.05 -17.74 -4.45
C PHE A 254 -18.31 -16.52 -3.82
N ALA A 255 -18.90 -15.32 -3.84
CA ALA A 255 -18.33 -14.16 -3.15
C ALA A 255 -18.27 -14.36 -1.63
N ALA A 256 -19.15 -15.18 -1.06
CA ALA A 256 -19.15 -15.54 0.35
C ALA A 256 -17.88 -16.32 0.75
N ASP A 257 -17.30 -17.11 -0.16
CA ASP A 257 -16.09 -17.91 0.11
C ASP A 257 -14.85 -17.06 0.38
N ILE A 258 -14.86 -15.82 -0.11
CA ILE A 258 -13.82 -14.81 0.15
C ILE A 258 -14.27 -13.74 1.15
N GLY A 259 -15.44 -13.93 1.77
CA GLY A 259 -16.02 -12.99 2.73
C GLY A 259 -16.31 -11.60 2.16
N ALA A 260 -16.58 -11.50 0.85
CA ALA A 260 -16.97 -10.22 0.25
C ALA A 260 -18.44 -9.94 0.59
N ALA A 261 -18.69 -8.83 1.30
CA ALA A 261 -20.04 -8.39 1.67
C ALA A 261 -20.60 -7.30 0.76
N SER A 262 -19.79 -6.75 -0.14
CA SER A 262 -20.19 -5.73 -1.12
C SER A 262 -19.48 -5.92 -2.46
N TRP A 263 -20.01 -5.29 -3.52
CA TRP A 263 -19.35 -5.24 -4.82
C TRP A 263 -17.98 -4.54 -4.76
N ALA A 264 -17.84 -3.51 -3.92
CA ALA A 264 -16.55 -2.84 -3.73
C ALA A 264 -15.52 -3.80 -3.11
N GLN A 265 -15.93 -4.59 -2.11
CA GLN A 265 -15.06 -5.62 -1.54
C GLN A 265 -14.72 -6.72 -2.55
N PHE A 266 -15.69 -7.16 -3.36
CA PHE A 266 -15.47 -8.13 -4.43
C PHE A 266 -14.40 -7.65 -5.40
N PHE A 267 -14.53 -6.43 -5.93
CA PHE A 267 -13.56 -5.87 -6.89
C PHE A 267 -12.18 -5.63 -6.24
N LEU A 268 -12.12 -5.11 -5.02
CA LEU A 268 -10.85 -4.88 -4.35
C LEU A 268 -10.14 -6.19 -4.00
N LYS A 269 -10.88 -7.21 -3.53
CA LYS A 269 -10.32 -8.55 -3.25
C LYS A 269 -9.75 -9.19 -4.51
N TYR A 270 -10.42 -9.05 -5.65
CA TYR A 270 -9.86 -9.46 -6.95
C TYR A 270 -8.50 -8.81 -7.18
N VAL A 271 -8.43 -7.48 -7.13
CA VAL A 271 -7.21 -6.69 -7.37
C VAL A 271 -6.08 -7.10 -6.43
N VAL A 272 -6.30 -7.04 -5.12
CA VAL A 272 -5.24 -7.25 -4.13
C VAL A 272 -4.85 -8.71 -3.96
N SER A 273 -5.62 -9.64 -4.53
CA SER A 273 -5.22 -11.05 -4.53
C SER A 273 -4.16 -11.39 -5.58
N HIS A 274 -3.97 -10.53 -6.59
CA HIS A 274 -2.92 -10.75 -7.58
C HIS A 274 -1.54 -10.79 -6.88
N PRO A 275 -0.69 -11.82 -7.13
CA PRO A 275 0.58 -11.98 -6.41
C PRO A 275 1.52 -10.77 -6.51
N ALA A 276 1.52 -10.09 -7.66
CA ALA A 276 2.29 -8.87 -7.88
C ALA A 276 1.81 -7.65 -7.09
N VAL A 277 0.52 -7.56 -6.76
CA VAL A 277 -0.09 -6.34 -6.21
C VAL A 277 0.27 -6.20 -4.74
N THR A 278 0.88 -5.08 -4.34
CA THR A 278 1.20 -4.78 -2.93
C THR A 278 0.02 -4.10 -2.24
N VAL A 279 -0.58 -3.09 -2.87
CA VAL A 279 -1.69 -2.30 -2.30
C VAL A 279 -2.59 -1.73 -3.40
N ALA A 280 -3.89 -1.67 -3.17
CA ALA A 280 -4.85 -0.92 -3.98
C ALA A 280 -5.28 0.36 -3.27
N ILE A 281 -5.42 1.47 -4.01
CA ILE A 281 -5.73 2.80 -3.45
C ILE A 281 -7.07 3.36 -3.98
N PRO A 282 -8.21 2.77 -3.60
CA PRO A 282 -9.52 3.32 -3.98
C PRO A 282 -9.68 4.74 -3.41
N GLY A 283 -10.30 5.63 -4.19
CA GLY A 283 -10.60 6.99 -3.75
C GLY A 283 -11.95 7.11 -3.05
N THR A 284 -12.00 7.81 -1.92
CA THR A 284 -13.26 8.15 -1.25
C THR A 284 -13.11 9.37 -0.34
N THR A 285 -14.16 10.18 -0.23
CA THR A 285 -14.32 11.25 0.76
C THR A 285 -15.34 10.90 1.84
N LYS A 286 -15.90 9.68 1.82
CA LYS A 286 -16.96 9.23 2.73
C LYS A 286 -16.47 8.10 3.64
N VAL A 287 -16.65 8.27 4.94
CA VAL A 287 -16.29 7.29 5.98
C VAL A 287 -16.90 5.92 5.70
N LYS A 288 -18.19 5.85 5.32
CA LYS A 288 -18.87 4.58 5.01
C LYS A 288 -18.17 3.78 3.90
N HIS A 289 -17.69 4.45 2.84
CA HIS A 289 -17.00 3.77 1.74
C HIS A 289 -15.57 3.40 2.16
N LEU A 290 -14.92 4.20 3.01
CA LEU A 290 -13.61 3.85 3.56
C LEU A 290 -13.71 2.54 4.37
N VAL A 291 -14.71 2.45 5.26
CA VAL A 291 -14.95 1.24 6.07
C VAL A 291 -15.16 0.03 5.17
N ASP A 292 -16.01 0.14 4.15
CA ASP A 292 -16.28 -0.94 3.22
C ASP A 292 -15.04 -1.36 2.42
N ASN A 293 -14.30 -0.39 1.87
CA ASN A 293 -13.05 -0.64 1.15
C ASN A 293 -12.01 -1.33 2.03
N GLN A 294 -11.82 -0.87 3.28
CA GLN A 294 -10.89 -1.50 4.23
C GLN A 294 -11.32 -2.93 4.59
N GLY A 295 -12.63 -3.24 4.58
CA GLY A 295 -13.15 -4.59 4.72
C GLY A 295 -12.60 -5.58 3.68
N ALA A 296 -12.30 -5.11 2.45
CA ALA A 296 -11.72 -5.94 1.40
C ALA A 296 -10.34 -6.51 1.77
N GLY A 297 -9.59 -5.79 2.60
CA GLY A 297 -8.26 -6.16 3.07
C GLY A 297 -8.27 -7.10 4.28
N ARG A 298 -9.35 -7.86 4.52
CA ARG A 298 -9.51 -8.78 5.65
C ARG A 298 -10.05 -10.13 5.19
N GLY A 299 -9.89 -11.16 6.02
CA GLY A 299 -10.34 -12.52 5.71
C GLY A 299 -9.62 -13.14 4.51
N ARG A 300 -10.30 -14.05 3.81
CA ARG A 300 -9.70 -14.79 2.67
C ARG A 300 -9.61 -13.91 1.42
N LEU A 301 -8.50 -14.01 0.69
CA LEU A 301 -8.37 -13.48 -0.66
C LEU A 301 -8.60 -14.59 -1.70
N PRO A 302 -9.14 -14.26 -2.88
CA PRO A 302 -9.29 -15.22 -3.96
C PRO A 302 -7.92 -15.74 -4.42
N ASP A 303 -7.81 -17.05 -4.67
CA ASP A 303 -6.64 -17.60 -5.34
C ASP A 303 -6.72 -17.40 -6.87
N ALA A 304 -5.78 -17.98 -7.61
CA ALA A 304 -5.77 -17.87 -9.07
C ALA A 304 -6.99 -18.53 -9.75
N ALA A 305 -7.55 -19.59 -9.18
CA ALA A 305 -8.74 -20.24 -9.74
C ALA A 305 -9.99 -19.39 -9.51
N MET A 306 -10.15 -18.86 -8.30
CA MET A 306 -11.25 -17.95 -7.95
C MET A 306 -11.17 -16.65 -8.74
N ARG A 307 -9.98 -16.04 -8.93
CA ARG A 307 -9.85 -14.87 -9.82
C ARG A 307 -10.38 -15.14 -11.23
N ARG A 308 -10.02 -16.28 -11.84
CA ARG A 308 -10.54 -16.67 -13.15
C ARG A 308 -12.06 -16.86 -13.16
N GLU A 309 -12.64 -17.32 -12.05
CA GLU A 309 -14.09 -17.42 -11.90
C GLU A 309 -14.75 -16.04 -11.81
N MET A 310 -14.18 -15.13 -11.02
CA MET A 310 -14.61 -13.73 -10.95
C MET A 310 -14.57 -13.07 -12.33
N GLU A 311 -13.50 -13.30 -13.09
CA GLU A 311 -13.35 -12.81 -14.47
C GLU A 311 -14.42 -13.37 -15.40
N ARG A 312 -14.63 -14.70 -15.43
CA ARG A 312 -15.69 -15.32 -16.24
C ARG A 312 -17.07 -14.77 -15.89
N TYR A 313 -17.35 -14.61 -14.60
CA TYR A 313 -18.61 -14.04 -14.15
C TYR A 313 -18.75 -12.59 -14.63
N TRP A 314 -17.70 -11.77 -14.46
CA TRP A 314 -17.67 -10.38 -14.94
C TRP A 314 -17.88 -10.27 -16.45
N ASP A 315 -17.21 -11.10 -17.24
CA ASP A 315 -17.28 -11.08 -18.70
C ASP A 315 -18.65 -11.56 -19.22
N SER A 316 -19.35 -12.41 -18.46
CA SER A 316 -20.68 -12.91 -18.83
C SER A 316 -21.85 -11.94 -18.60
N MET A 317 -21.63 -10.83 -17.90
CA MET A 317 -22.70 -9.92 -17.44
C MET A 317 -23.20 -8.91 -18.46
#